data_AF-A0A396SIJ0-F1
#
_entry.id   AF-A0A396SIJ0-F1
#
_cell.length_a   1.000
_cell.length_b   1.000
_cell.length_c   1.000
_cell.angle_alpha   90.00
_cell.angle_beta   90.00
_cell.angle_gamma   90.00
#
_symmetry.space_group_name_H-M   'P 1'
#
loop_
_entity.id
_entity.type
_entity.pdbx_description
1 polymer ?
#
loop_
_entity_poly.entity_id
_entity_poly.type
_entity_poly.pdbx_seq_one_letter_code
_entity_poly.pdbx_strand_id
1 'polypeptide(L)'
;MKRLLILLLLASALSGCESTIYKIKDAASGIGTAADQAAKATSLDAHAIRAIEINYNNETFSMNDLFQSILRDVQWKYENSDNLQQISIKGTWQDPLFSHYNFSNEQKANLKENGIVKIEFTVQDSQIIRESTKLKMELNEEEAVKMEGEDALTYLYDTYTSIKQEQLPLLIF
;
A
#
# COMPACT_ATOMS: atom_id res chain seq x y z
N MET A 1 41.23 14.05 -59.35
CA MET A 1 40.31 13.19 -60.14
C MET A 1 40.64 11.72 -59.89
N LYS A 2 39.77 11.00 -59.17
CA LYS A 2 39.57 9.54 -59.12
C LYS A 2 38.46 9.32 -58.07
N ARG A 3 37.19 9.31 -58.52
CA ARG A 3 36.35 8.11 -58.69
C ARG A 3 36.18 7.37 -57.34
N LEU A 4 35.17 7.70 -56.55
CA LEU A 4 33.75 7.30 -56.66
C LEU A 4 33.56 5.80 -56.38
N LEU A 5 32.61 5.53 -55.47
CA LEU A 5 31.83 4.30 -55.31
C LEU A 5 32.53 3.15 -54.56
N ILE A 6 32.21 2.98 -53.27
CA ILE A 6 31.67 1.71 -52.72
C ILE A 6 30.71 2.08 -51.57
N LEU A 7 29.53 2.56 -51.94
CA LEU A 7 28.31 2.57 -51.13
C LEU A 7 27.48 1.40 -51.65
N LEU A 8 27.61 0.20 -51.05
CA LEU A 8 26.71 -0.90 -51.32
C LEU A 8 26.74 -1.91 -50.17
N LEU A 9 25.86 -1.69 -49.19
CA LEU A 9 25.34 -2.74 -48.29
C LEU A 9 24.02 -2.22 -47.67
N LEU A 10 23.05 -2.00 -48.55
CA LEU A 10 21.63 -1.88 -48.22
C LEU A 10 20.87 -2.83 -49.14
N ALA A 11 20.72 -4.09 -48.72
CA ALA A 11 19.75 -5.03 -49.27
C ALA A 11 19.57 -6.22 -48.32
N SER A 12 19.03 -5.93 -47.13
CA SER A 12 18.33 -6.93 -46.32
C SER A 12 17.27 -6.21 -45.50
N ALA A 13 16.28 -5.68 -46.21
CA ALA A 13 15.01 -5.28 -45.64
C ALA A 13 13.95 -6.26 -46.14
N LEU A 14 13.07 -6.64 -45.21
CA LEU A 14 11.83 -7.41 -45.37
C LEU A 14 11.95 -8.95 -45.37
N SER A 15 12.15 -9.50 -44.18
CA SER A 15 11.35 -10.64 -43.73
C SER A 15 10.90 -10.40 -42.29
N GLY A 16 9.57 -10.42 -42.07
CA GLY A 16 8.97 -10.68 -40.76
C GLY A 16 8.74 -9.49 -39.82
N CYS A 17 8.05 -8.44 -40.26
CA CYS A 17 7.30 -7.58 -39.34
C CYS A 17 5.86 -8.09 -39.28
N GLU A 18 5.58 -9.08 -38.42
CA GLU A 18 4.22 -9.35 -37.95
C GLU A 18 4.27 -10.18 -36.65
N SER A 19 4.54 -9.49 -35.53
CA SER A 19 4.14 -9.88 -34.15
C SER A 19 4.69 -8.94 -33.06
N THR A 20 5.20 -7.76 -33.41
CA THR A 20 5.73 -6.78 -32.43
C THR A 20 4.77 -5.61 -32.17
N ILE A 21 3.48 -5.88 -32.01
CA ILE A 21 2.48 -4.89 -31.54
C ILE A 21 1.94 -5.21 -30.13
N TYR A 22 2.33 -6.34 -29.52
CA TYR A 22 1.90 -6.69 -28.15
C TYR A 22 2.92 -6.36 -27.04
N LYS A 23 3.97 -5.59 -27.33
CA LYS A 23 5.02 -5.24 -26.35
C LYS A 23 5.20 -3.74 -26.05
N ILE A 24 4.24 -2.90 -26.39
CA ILE A 24 4.28 -1.46 -26.05
C ILE A 24 2.98 -1.01 -25.39
N LYS A 25 2.56 -1.73 -24.33
CA LYS A 25 1.53 -1.22 -23.41
C LYS A 25 1.87 -1.38 -21.92
N ASP A 26 2.85 -2.22 -21.56
CA ASP A 26 3.27 -2.43 -20.17
C ASP A 26 4.64 -1.85 -19.79
N ALA A 27 5.22 -0.98 -20.61
CA ALA A 27 6.54 -0.39 -20.33
C ALA A 27 6.57 1.15 -20.28
N ALA A 28 5.41 1.81 -20.31
CA ALA A 28 5.31 3.28 -20.26
C ALA A 28 4.98 3.83 -18.85
N SER A 29 4.68 2.98 -17.86
CA SER A 29 4.33 3.40 -16.49
C SER A 29 5.49 3.40 -15.49
N GLY A 30 6.70 2.96 -15.88
CA GLY A 30 7.80 2.71 -14.94
C GLY A 30 9.00 3.68 -14.96
N ILE A 31 9.04 4.68 -15.86
CA ILE A 31 10.26 5.49 -16.07
C ILE A 31 10.12 6.94 -15.56
N GLY A 32 8.89 7.42 -15.30
CA GLY A 32 8.66 8.72 -14.66
C GLY A 32 8.80 8.68 -13.13
N THR A 33 8.59 7.51 -12.50
CA THR A 33 8.49 7.37 -11.04
C THR A 33 9.83 7.14 -10.37
N ALA A 34 10.78 6.42 -10.98
CA ALA A 34 12.08 6.16 -10.36
C ALA A 34 12.97 7.41 -10.25
N ALA A 35 12.87 8.33 -11.23
CA ALA A 35 13.60 9.60 -11.22
C ALA A 35 13.00 10.60 -10.20
N ASP A 36 11.67 10.62 -10.06
CA ASP A 36 10.99 11.43 -9.03
C ASP A 36 11.10 10.83 -7.62
N GLN A 37 11.21 9.50 -7.50
CA GLN A 37 11.44 8.81 -6.22
C GLN A 37 12.87 9.02 -5.70
N ALA A 38 13.87 9.08 -6.59
CA ALA A 38 15.25 9.37 -6.21
C ALA A 38 15.47 10.82 -5.68
N ALA A 39 14.57 11.75 -6.02
CA ALA A 39 14.66 13.15 -5.59
C ALA A 39 14.02 13.43 -4.21
N LYS A 40 13.29 12.48 -3.62
CA LYS A 40 12.55 12.64 -2.35
C LYS A 40 13.21 11.97 -1.13
N ALA A 41 14.52 11.72 -1.17
CA ALA A 41 15.29 11.17 -0.06
C ALA A 41 15.58 12.20 1.07
N THR A 42 14.55 12.97 1.43
CA THR A 42 14.46 13.76 2.66
C THR A 42 13.30 13.20 3.46
N SER A 43 13.42 13.16 4.79
CA SER A 43 12.33 12.75 5.70
C SER A 43 10.97 13.22 5.18
N LEU A 44 10.11 12.30 4.73
CA LEU A 44 8.75 12.63 4.32
C LEU A 44 8.05 13.30 5.50
N ASP A 45 7.39 14.43 5.25
CA ASP A 45 6.55 15.03 6.27
C ASP A 45 5.29 14.18 6.52
N ALA A 46 4.58 14.49 7.61
CA ALA A 46 3.39 13.75 8.02
C ALA A 46 2.29 13.69 6.94
N HIS A 47 2.19 14.72 6.08
CA HIS A 47 1.22 14.76 5.00
C HIS A 47 1.64 13.83 3.87
N ALA A 48 2.90 13.87 3.48
CA ALA A 48 3.46 12.98 2.46
C ALA A 48 3.33 11.50 2.86
N ILE A 49 3.57 11.14 4.13
CA ILE A 49 3.40 9.77 4.63
C ILE A 49 1.94 9.31 4.50
N ARG A 50 0.99 10.16 4.92
CA ARG A 50 -0.44 9.83 4.82
C ARG A 50 -0.92 9.68 3.38
N ALA A 51 -0.27 10.37 2.45
CA ALA A 51 -0.55 10.34 1.02
C ALA A 51 0.18 9.22 0.26
N ILE A 52 0.98 8.37 0.92
CA ILE A 52 1.61 7.21 0.28
C ILE A 52 0.52 6.34 -0.34
N GLU A 53 0.63 6.12 -1.64
CA GLU A 53 -0.27 5.25 -2.41
C GLU A 53 0.12 3.79 -2.21
N ILE A 54 -0.87 2.96 -1.92
CA ILE A 54 -0.77 1.52 -1.78
C ILE A 54 -1.51 0.91 -2.98
N ASN A 55 -0.81 0.04 -3.70
CA ASN A 55 -1.38 -0.75 -4.78
C ASN A 55 -1.53 -2.20 -4.30
N TYR A 56 -2.77 -2.68 -4.21
CA TYR A 56 -3.08 -4.02 -3.71
C TYR A 56 -4.34 -4.57 -4.39
N ASN A 57 -4.28 -5.80 -4.93
CA ASN A 57 -5.40 -6.47 -5.60
C ASN A 57 -6.17 -5.61 -6.64
N ASN A 58 -5.45 -4.90 -7.51
CA ASN A 58 -5.97 -3.96 -8.53
C ASN A 58 -6.70 -2.73 -7.96
N GLU A 59 -6.58 -2.48 -6.66
CA GLU A 59 -7.05 -1.27 -6.00
C GLU A 59 -5.86 -0.38 -5.66
N THR A 60 -6.07 0.93 -5.81
CA THR A 60 -5.14 1.96 -5.33
C THR A 60 -5.85 2.77 -4.26
N PHE A 61 -5.20 2.93 -3.11
CA PHE A 61 -5.70 3.70 -1.97
C PHE A 61 -4.55 4.34 -1.21
N SER A 62 -4.81 5.41 -0.46
CA SER A 62 -3.78 6.03 0.37
C SER A 62 -3.66 5.33 1.74
N MET A 63 -2.51 5.48 2.38
CA MET A 63 -2.36 5.11 3.79
C MET A 63 -3.43 5.77 4.68
N ASN A 64 -3.77 7.04 4.40
CA ASN A 64 -4.84 7.71 5.14
C ASN A 64 -6.19 7.00 5.00
N ASP A 65 -6.57 6.62 3.77
CA ASP A 65 -7.85 5.95 3.50
C ASP A 65 -7.92 4.60 4.20
N LEU A 66 -6.83 3.83 4.16
CA LEU A 66 -6.68 2.56 4.85
C LEU A 66 -7.03 2.70 6.34
N PHE A 67 -6.29 3.54 7.05
CA PHE A 67 -6.41 3.59 8.51
C PHE A 67 -7.67 4.32 8.99
N GLN A 68 -8.15 5.34 8.27
CA GLN A 68 -9.42 5.99 8.61
C GLN A 68 -10.65 5.11 8.36
N SER A 69 -10.54 4.11 7.48
CA SER A 69 -11.67 3.21 7.18
C SER A 69 -11.77 2.05 8.17
N ILE A 70 -10.65 1.53 8.66
CA ILE A 70 -10.62 0.34 9.53
C ILE A 70 -10.54 0.69 11.03
N LEU A 71 -10.28 1.95 11.38
CA LEU A 71 -10.18 2.44 12.75
C LEU A 71 -11.02 3.70 12.95
N ARG A 72 -11.48 3.90 14.19
CA ARG A 72 -12.02 5.18 14.65
C ARG A 72 -10.96 6.00 15.37
N ASP A 73 -11.18 7.31 15.47
CA ASP A 73 -10.41 8.21 16.34
C ASP A 73 -8.89 8.13 16.12
N VAL A 74 -8.49 8.06 14.84
CA VAL A 74 -7.13 7.74 14.41
C VAL A 74 -6.12 8.82 14.80
N GLN A 75 -5.05 8.40 15.46
CA GLN A 75 -3.93 9.22 15.91
C GLN A 75 -2.64 8.69 15.31
N TRP A 76 -1.78 9.60 14.85
CA TRP A 76 -0.52 9.27 14.20
C TRP A 76 0.65 9.80 15.01
N LYS A 77 1.71 9.02 15.10
CA LYS A 77 3.01 9.40 15.63
C LYS A 77 4.09 9.06 14.60
N TYR A 78 5.07 9.94 14.52
CA TYR A 78 6.14 9.90 13.53
C TYR A 78 7.47 10.02 14.25
N GLU A 79 8.34 9.05 14.06
CA GLU A 79 9.69 9.04 14.62
C GLU A 79 10.68 8.81 13.47
N ASN A 80 11.67 9.69 13.36
CA ASN A 80 12.71 9.58 12.32
C ASN A 80 13.99 9.04 12.94
N SER A 81 14.55 7.97 12.34
CA SER A 81 15.83 7.39 12.74
C SER A 81 16.59 6.93 11.49
N ASP A 82 17.78 7.48 11.23
CA ASP A 82 18.70 7.01 10.17
C ASP A 82 18.06 6.76 8.79
N ASN A 83 17.27 7.72 8.30
CA ASN A 83 16.49 7.66 7.05
C ASN A 83 15.34 6.64 7.03
N LEU A 84 15.07 5.98 8.14
CA LEU A 84 13.87 5.19 8.37
C LEU A 84 12.85 6.05 9.12
N GLN A 85 11.60 5.98 8.69
CA GLN A 85 10.50 6.63 9.38
C GLN A 85 9.66 5.58 10.07
N GLN A 86 9.73 5.56 11.39
CA GLN A 86 8.87 4.73 12.21
C GLN A 86 7.54 5.43 12.39
N ILE A 87 6.48 4.74 12.00
CA ILE A 87 5.11 5.23 12.06
C ILE A 87 4.38 4.41 13.10
N SER A 88 3.72 5.09 14.04
CA SER A 88 2.79 4.44 14.97
C SER A 88 1.41 5.06 14.80
N ILE A 89 0.42 4.21 14.58
CA ILE A 89 -0.98 4.58 14.44
C ILE A 89 -1.74 3.96 15.60
N LYS A 90 -2.51 4.79 16.30
CA LYS A 90 -3.40 4.36 17.36
C LYS A 90 -4.82 4.73 16.96
N GLY A 91 -5.76 3.83 17.12
CA GLY A 91 -7.18 4.11 16.93
C GLY A 91 -8.05 3.25 17.82
N THR A 92 -9.34 3.56 17.83
CA THR A 92 -10.36 2.73 18.46
C THR A 92 -10.84 1.67 17.46
N TRP A 93 -11.10 0.47 17.95
CA TRP A 93 -11.58 -0.66 17.16
C TRP A 93 -12.85 -0.32 16.37
N GLN A 94 -12.93 -0.81 15.14
CA GLN A 94 -14.11 -0.73 14.28
C GLN A 94 -14.32 -2.05 13.55
N ASP A 95 -15.57 -2.48 13.45
CA ASP A 95 -15.97 -3.60 12.60
C ASP A 95 -15.70 -3.23 11.12
N PRO A 96 -15.18 -4.13 10.27
CA PRO A 96 -14.98 -5.57 10.46
C PRO A 96 -13.57 -6.00 10.91
N LEU A 97 -12.75 -5.10 11.44
CA LEU A 97 -11.40 -5.47 11.89
C LEU A 97 -11.50 -6.56 12.98
N PHE A 98 -10.72 -7.63 12.83
CA PHE A 98 -10.67 -8.80 13.70
C PHE A 98 -11.95 -9.63 13.73
N SER A 99 -12.81 -9.49 12.71
CA SER A 99 -14.04 -10.26 12.57
C SER A 99 -13.84 -11.79 12.60
N HIS A 100 -12.68 -12.29 12.16
CA HIS A 100 -12.36 -13.73 12.20
C HIS A 100 -12.27 -14.31 13.63
N TYR A 101 -12.11 -13.48 14.66
CA TYR A 101 -12.17 -13.91 16.07
C TYR A 101 -13.60 -14.13 16.57
N ASN A 102 -14.63 -13.86 15.75
CA ASN A 102 -16.04 -14.11 16.05
C ASN A 102 -16.51 -13.54 17.41
N PHE A 103 -16.11 -12.31 17.73
CA PHE A 103 -16.53 -11.63 18.96
C PHE A 103 -18.06 -11.60 19.10
N SER A 104 -18.54 -11.90 20.30
CA SER A 104 -19.96 -11.79 20.64
C SER A 104 -20.45 -10.33 20.52
N ASN A 105 -21.77 -10.11 20.44
CA ASN A 105 -22.33 -8.75 20.39
C ASN A 105 -21.92 -7.90 21.61
N GLU A 106 -21.83 -8.52 22.79
CA GLU A 106 -21.36 -7.87 24.01
C GLU A 106 -19.88 -7.49 23.91
N GLN A 107 -19.02 -8.40 23.43
CA GLN A 107 -17.60 -8.12 23.20
C GLN A 107 -17.41 -7.02 22.16
N LYS A 108 -18.16 -7.04 21.05
CA LYS A 108 -18.14 -6.00 20.03
C LYS A 108 -18.57 -4.65 20.59
N ALA A 109 -19.60 -4.60 21.44
CA ALA A 109 -20.02 -3.36 22.10
C ALA A 109 -18.90 -2.81 22.98
N ASN A 110 -18.27 -3.66 23.79
CA ASN A 110 -17.14 -3.25 24.63
C ASN A 110 -15.92 -2.80 23.79
N LEU A 111 -15.59 -3.50 22.70
CA LEU A 111 -14.51 -3.13 21.79
C LEU A 111 -14.76 -1.77 21.11
N LYS A 112 -16.00 -1.43 20.76
CA LYS A 112 -16.32 -0.10 20.18
C LYS A 112 -16.00 1.04 21.14
N GLU A 113 -16.10 0.81 22.44
CA GLU A 113 -15.87 1.84 23.46
C GLU A 113 -14.42 1.82 23.95
N ASN A 114 -13.86 0.63 24.19
CA ASN A 114 -12.62 0.43 24.94
C ASN A 114 -11.54 -0.32 24.16
N GLY A 115 -11.84 -0.82 22.96
CA GLY A 115 -10.90 -1.55 22.12
C GLY A 115 -9.92 -0.60 21.47
N ILE A 116 -8.64 -0.71 21.83
CA ILE A 116 -7.56 0.10 21.27
C ILE A 116 -6.77 -0.74 20.28
N VAL A 117 -6.58 -0.23 19.07
CA VAL A 117 -5.72 -0.84 18.06
C VAL A 117 -4.46 0.00 17.91
N LYS A 118 -3.31 -0.67 17.91
CA LYS A 118 -1.98 -0.09 17.68
C LYS A 118 -1.36 -0.76 16.46
N ILE A 119 -0.89 0.06 15.54
CA ILE A 119 -0.24 -0.37 14.30
C ILE A 119 1.09 0.34 14.22
N GLU A 120 2.17 -0.42 14.05
CA GLU A 120 3.53 0.11 13.91
C GLU A 120 4.14 -0.45 12.64
N PHE A 121 4.85 0.39 11.89
CA PHE A 121 5.63 -0.04 10.73
C PHE A 121 6.69 1.00 10.40
N THR A 122 7.66 0.59 9.59
CA THR A 122 8.71 1.44 9.05
C THR A 122 8.39 1.80 7.60
N VAL A 123 8.60 3.05 7.25
CA VAL A 123 8.60 3.54 5.88
C VAL A 123 10.04 3.82 5.44
N GLN A 124 10.39 3.34 4.25
CA GLN A 124 11.65 3.60 3.57
C GLN A 124 11.34 3.84 2.08
N ASP A 125 11.94 4.87 1.48
CA ASP A 125 11.75 5.21 0.07
C ASP A 125 10.28 5.33 -0.36
N SER A 126 9.45 5.94 0.51
CA SER A 126 8.00 6.08 0.34
C SER A 126 7.22 4.77 0.26
N GLN A 127 7.79 3.67 0.79
CA GLN A 127 7.15 2.36 0.84
C GLN A 127 7.18 1.81 2.27
N ILE A 128 6.14 1.08 2.64
CA ILE A 128 6.10 0.35 3.90
C ILE A 128 7.04 -0.85 3.79
N ILE A 129 7.99 -0.99 4.71
CA ILE A 129 8.77 -2.22 4.88
C ILE A 129 7.82 -3.27 5.46
N ARG A 130 7.38 -4.21 4.63
CA ARG A 130 6.25 -5.10 4.94
C ARG A 130 6.48 -5.89 6.22
N GLU A 131 7.69 -6.41 6.40
CA GLU A 131 8.13 -7.24 7.52
C GLU A 131 8.21 -6.46 8.84
N SER A 132 8.25 -5.12 8.80
CA SER A 132 8.30 -4.28 10.00
C SER A 132 6.94 -4.08 10.66
N THR A 133 5.87 -4.54 10.02
CA THR A 133 4.49 -4.27 10.46
C THR A 133 4.16 -5.03 11.73
N LYS A 134 3.62 -4.33 12.72
CA LYS A 134 3.06 -4.91 13.94
C LYS A 134 1.64 -4.38 14.11
N LEU A 135 0.72 -5.28 14.40
CA LEU A 135 -0.67 -4.99 14.64
C LEU A 135 -1.07 -5.61 15.98
N LYS A 136 -1.56 -4.77 16.89
CA LYS A 136 -1.99 -5.18 18.23
C LYS A 136 -3.37 -4.61 18.53
N MET A 137 -4.21 -5.40 19.18
CA MET A 137 -5.44 -4.92 19.81
C MET A 137 -5.37 -5.14 21.31
N GLU A 138 -5.74 -4.12 22.07
CA GLU A 138 -5.87 -4.13 23.51
C GLU A 138 -7.33 -3.92 23.89
N LEU A 139 -7.82 -4.65 24.89
CA LEU A 139 -9.10 -4.42 25.53
C LEU A 139 -8.86 -4.30 27.03
N ASN A 140 -9.28 -3.19 27.63
CA ASN A 140 -9.03 -2.90 29.04
C ASN A 140 -7.53 -3.01 29.40
N GLU A 141 -6.66 -2.50 28.52
CA GLU A 141 -5.19 -2.54 28.66
C GLU A 141 -4.55 -3.94 28.58
N GLU A 142 -5.35 -5.00 28.39
CA GLU A 142 -4.86 -6.35 28.15
C GLU A 142 -4.74 -6.62 26.65
N GLU A 143 -3.65 -7.27 26.24
CA GLU A 143 -3.46 -7.69 24.85
C GLU A 143 -4.47 -8.79 24.48
N ALA A 144 -5.34 -8.49 23.52
CA ALA A 144 -6.35 -9.43 23.04
C ALA A 144 -5.92 -10.11 21.73
N VAL A 145 -5.23 -9.38 20.85
CA VAL A 145 -4.78 -9.86 19.54
C VAL A 145 -3.41 -9.27 19.22
N LYS A 146 -2.56 -10.07 18.58
CA LYS A 146 -1.25 -9.65 18.08
C LYS A 146 -0.92 -10.35 16.75
N MET A 147 -0.48 -9.56 15.78
CA MET A 147 -0.01 -9.99 14.47
C MET A 147 1.24 -9.20 14.10
N GLU A 148 2.18 -9.83 13.41
CA GLU A 148 3.45 -9.21 13.01
C GLU A 148 3.84 -9.61 11.59
N GLY A 149 4.75 -8.85 10.99
CA GLY A 149 5.31 -9.12 9.68
C GLY A 149 4.35 -8.84 8.53
N GLU A 150 4.64 -9.45 7.38
CA GLU A 150 3.85 -9.26 6.16
C GLU A 150 2.39 -9.69 6.29
N ASP A 151 2.11 -10.72 7.09
CA ASP A 151 0.75 -11.18 7.35
C ASP A 151 -0.09 -10.09 8.03
N ALA A 152 0.52 -9.32 8.94
CA ALA A 152 -0.15 -8.19 9.57
C ALA A 152 -0.53 -7.11 8.56
N LEU A 153 0.38 -6.79 7.64
CA LEU A 153 0.12 -5.79 6.61
C LEU A 153 -0.93 -6.25 5.60
N THR A 154 -0.80 -7.49 5.13
CA THR A 154 -1.73 -8.11 4.18
C THR A 154 -3.14 -8.14 4.76
N TYR A 155 -3.27 -8.53 6.02
CA TYR A 155 -4.54 -8.53 6.72
C TYR A 155 -5.20 -7.14 6.81
N LEU A 156 -4.42 -6.07 7.03
CA LEU A 156 -4.95 -4.70 7.03
C LEU A 156 -5.48 -4.32 5.65
N TYR A 157 -4.76 -4.69 4.58
CA TYR A 157 -5.18 -4.43 3.20
C TYR A 157 -6.43 -5.22 2.82
N ASP A 158 -6.50 -6.50 3.19
CA ASP A 158 -7.68 -7.35 2.98
C ASP A 158 -8.91 -6.81 3.73
N THR A 159 -8.72 -6.34 4.96
CA THR A 159 -9.79 -5.73 5.75
C THR A 159 -10.32 -4.46 5.07
N TYR A 160 -9.44 -3.59 4.59
CA TYR A 160 -9.86 -2.38 3.88
C TYR A 160 -10.58 -2.67 2.56
N THR A 161 -10.01 -3.57 1.76
CA THR A 161 -10.56 -3.88 0.43
C THR A 161 -11.91 -4.59 0.53
N SER A 162 -12.12 -5.45 1.55
CA SER A 162 -13.44 -6.04 1.79
C SER A 162 -14.51 -5.01 2.15
N ILE A 163 -14.20 -4.03 3.01
CA ILE A 163 -15.12 -2.90 3.32
C ILE A 163 -15.50 -2.13 2.05
N LYS A 164 -14.51 -1.82 1.20
CA LYS A 164 -14.74 -1.07 -0.04
C LYS A 164 -15.65 -1.83 -1.01
N GLN A 165 -15.47 -3.15 -1.12
CA GLN A 165 -16.31 -4.00 -1.97
C GLN A 165 -17.76 -4.07 -1.48
N GLU A 166 -18.00 -4.14 -0.18
CA GLU A 166 -19.34 -4.13 0.41
C GLU A 166 -20.11 -2.82 0.19
N GLN A 167 -19.39 -1.71 -0.01
CA GLN A 167 -19.97 -0.39 -0.25
C GLN A 167 -20.29 -0.12 -1.72
N LEU A 168 -19.85 -0.98 -2.66
CA LEU A 168 -20.24 -0.84 -4.06
C LEU A 168 -21.73 -1.16 -4.22
N PRO A 169 -22.52 -0.28 -4.87
CA PRO A 169 -23.91 -0.58 -5.13
C PRO A 169 -23.98 -1.87 -5.94
N LEU A 170 -24.83 -2.81 -5.49
CA LEU A 170 -25.22 -3.96 -6.29
C LEU A 170 -25.81 -3.43 -7.60
N LEU A 171 -25.00 -3.39 -8.65
CA LEU A 171 -25.49 -3.23 -10.01
C LEU A 171 -26.21 -4.54 -10.35
N ILE A 172 -27.49 -4.58 -10.00
CA ILE A 172 -28.41 -5.63 -10.44
C ILE A 172 -28.52 -5.47 -11.96
N PHE A 173 -27.87 -6.37 -12.69
CA PHE A 173 -28.09 -6.56 -14.12
C PHE A 173 -29.33 -7.43 -14.35
#